data_AF-A0A4D4M2U9-F1
#
_entry.id   AF-A0A4D4M2U9-F1
#
_cell.length_a   1.000
_cell.length_b   1.000
_cell.length_c   1.000
_cell.angle_alpha   90.00
_cell.angle_beta   90.00
_cell.angle_gamma   90.00
#
_symmetry.space_group_name_H-M   'P 1'
#
loop_
_entity.id
_entity.type
_entity.pdbx_description
1 polymer ?
#
loop_
_entity_poly.entity_id
_entity_poly.type
_entity_poly.pdbx_seq_one_letter_code
_entity_poly.pdbx_strand_id
1 'polypeptide(L)'
;MDPVRYRVLGTTQALRPDGTPVPVGGARLRALLTVLALRPARTLPAAVLVGEVWHGDPPADATGALQALVGRLRRALGADAVESVDGGYRLAAVADDVDAHRFERLAGEGLRALADGDPAKAAVVLDDALALWHGPALADLPDRTAEAARWETRRLDVRRARLTAALSLGQADQCLPELTALCDVHPWTSPSRHCGCAPCATPAARHRPWPRTRTYDSCWRTGWAPTRAPNCAPCTASC
;
A
#
# COMPACT_ATOMS: atom_id res chain seq x y z
N MET A 1 -0.62 20.19 -10.79
CA MET A 1 -1.54 19.09 -10.49
C MET A 1 -2.58 19.64 -9.52
N ASP A 2 -3.86 19.62 -9.87
CA ASP A 2 -4.89 20.23 -9.01
C ASP A 2 -4.88 19.58 -7.62
N PRO A 3 -5.05 20.36 -6.54
CA PRO A 3 -4.98 19.84 -5.19
C PRO A 3 -6.07 18.82 -4.95
N VAL A 4 -5.69 17.66 -4.42
CA VAL A 4 -6.67 16.65 -3.97
C VAL A 4 -7.49 17.25 -2.83
N ARG A 5 -8.81 17.25 -2.99
CA ARG A 5 -9.74 17.87 -2.04
C ARG A 5 -9.94 17.06 -0.77
N TYR A 6 -9.90 15.73 -0.86
CA TYR A 6 -10.08 14.83 0.28
C TYR A 6 -8.91 13.85 0.36
N ARG A 7 -8.18 13.89 1.47
CA ARG A 7 -7.04 13.02 1.70
C ARG A 7 -7.37 12.00 2.77
N VAL A 8 -7.33 10.71 2.44
CA VAL A 8 -7.66 9.58 3.31
C VAL A 8 -6.52 8.55 3.40
N LEU A 9 -5.43 8.72 2.64
CA LEU A 9 -4.21 7.91 2.70
C LEU A 9 -3.28 8.39 3.83
N GLY A 10 -3.85 8.45 5.03
CA GLY A 10 -3.27 8.95 6.27
C GLY A 10 -4.37 9.46 7.20
N THR A 11 -4.04 10.37 8.11
CA THR A 11 -5.06 11.10 8.89
C THR A 11 -5.92 11.94 7.96
N THR A 12 -7.23 11.74 8.01
CA THR A 12 -8.18 12.29 7.06
C THR A 12 -8.19 13.81 7.09
N GLN A 13 -7.99 14.41 5.92
CA GLN A 13 -7.99 15.86 5.72
C GLN A 13 -8.96 16.22 4.60
N ALA A 14 -9.56 17.40 4.71
CA ALA A 14 -10.22 18.05 3.59
C ALA A 14 -9.49 19.36 3.29
N LEU A 15 -9.33 19.66 2.01
CA LEU A 15 -8.76 20.90 1.53
C LEU A 15 -9.86 21.71 0.84
N ARG A 16 -9.75 23.03 0.93
CA ARG A 16 -10.49 23.96 0.07
C ARG A 16 -9.92 23.93 -1.35
N PRO A 17 -10.63 24.49 -2.35
CA PRO A 17 -10.10 24.62 -3.72
C PRO A 17 -8.77 25.37 -3.81
N ASP A 18 -8.49 26.26 -2.85
CA ASP A 18 -7.22 26.98 -2.73
C ASP A 18 -6.08 26.16 -2.08
N GLY A 19 -6.33 24.90 -1.72
CA GLY A 19 -5.39 24.00 -1.07
C GLY A 19 -5.28 24.17 0.46
N THR A 20 -6.01 25.12 1.06
CA THR A 20 -5.96 25.33 2.51
C THR A 20 -6.68 24.21 3.27
N PRO A 21 -6.14 23.72 4.40
CA PRO A 21 -6.81 22.69 5.18
C PRO A 21 -8.08 23.21 5.83
N VAL A 22 -9.13 22.40 5.76
CA VAL A 22 -10.38 22.58 6.50
C VAL A 22 -10.28 21.83 7.82
N PRO A 23 -10.56 22.46 8.96
CA PRO A 23 -10.52 21.78 10.25
C PRO A 23 -11.66 20.77 10.38
N VAL A 24 -11.37 19.49 10.16
CA VAL A 24 -12.29 18.37 10.41
C VAL A 24 -12.03 17.84 11.82
N GLY A 25 -12.63 18.49 12.81
CA GLY A 25 -12.43 18.20 14.23
C GLY A 25 -13.13 16.91 14.70
N GLY A 26 -12.35 15.97 15.22
CA GLY A 26 -12.83 14.78 15.93
C GLY A 26 -12.77 13.48 15.12
N ALA A 27 -12.38 12.38 15.78
CA ALA A 27 -12.18 11.07 15.15
C ALA A 27 -13.43 10.58 14.40
N ARG A 28 -14.62 10.67 15.00
CA ARG A 28 -15.88 10.26 14.34
C ARG A 28 -16.25 11.11 13.12
N LEU A 29 -15.89 12.40 13.13
CA LEU A 29 -16.15 13.28 11.99
C LEU A 29 -15.23 12.94 10.83
N ARG A 30 -13.94 12.69 11.13
CA ARG A 30 -12.97 12.20 10.16
C ARG A 30 -13.37 10.84 9.61
N ALA A 31 -13.75 9.89 10.47
CA ALA A 31 -14.23 8.58 10.05
C ALA A 31 -15.41 8.66 9.08
N LEU A 32 -16.43 9.48 9.38
CA LEU A 32 -17.57 9.68 8.46
C LEU A 32 -17.10 10.21 7.10
N LEU A 33 -16.20 11.20 7.09
CA LEU A 33 -15.65 11.75 5.87
C LEU A 33 -14.86 10.67 5.10
N THR A 34 -14.05 9.86 5.76
CA THR A 34 -13.31 8.76 5.15
C THR A 34 -14.24 7.76 4.47
N VAL A 35 -15.29 7.31 5.17
CA VAL A 35 -16.27 6.33 4.63
C VAL A 35 -16.96 6.84 3.38
N LEU A 36 -17.35 8.12 3.39
CA LEU A 36 -17.99 8.78 2.25
C LEU A 36 -17.01 9.00 1.09
N ALA A 37 -15.77 9.41 1.39
CA ALA A 37 -14.74 9.69 0.38
C ALA A 37 -14.24 8.43 -0.34
N LEU A 38 -14.23 7.27 0.32
CA LEU A 38 -13.91 5.98 -0.33
C LEU A 38 -14.98 5.50 -1.32
N ARG A 39 -16.15 6.13 -1.32
CA ARG A 39 -17.29 5.79 -2.17
C ARG A 39 -17.87 7.07 -2.80
N PRO A 40 -17.04 7.82 -3.56
CA PRO A 40 -17.46 9.11 -4.12
C PRO A 40 -18.64 8.90 -5.06
N ALA A 41 -19.55 9.87 -5.07
CA ALA A 41 -20.79 9.86 -5.86
C ALA A 41 -21.75 8.67 -5.60
N ARG A 42 -21.50 7.80 -4.61
CA ARG A 42 -22.43 6.75 -4.19
C ARG A 42 -23.20 7.16 -2.95
N THR A 43 -24.51 6.95 -2.97
CA THR A 43 -25.36 7.14 -1.79
C THR A 43 -25.17 5.97 -0.83
N LEU A 44 -24.81 6.27 0.42
CA LEU A 44 -24.72 5.30 1.51
C LEU A 44 -25.92 5.45 2.45
N PRO A 45 -26.69 4.37 2.69
CA PRO A 45 -27.78 4.39 3.65
C PRO A 45 -27.30 4.78 5.06
N ALA A 46 -28.15 5.47 5.83
CA ALA A 46 -27.81 5.89 7.19
C ALA A 46 -27.36 4.71 8.08
N ALA A 47 -28.03 3.56 7.98
CA ALA A 47 -27.67 2.36 8.74
C ALA A 47 -26.26 1.84 8.41
N VAL A 48 -25.86 1.91 7.14
CA VAL A 48 -24.50 1.52 6.72
C VAL A 48 -23.49 2.50 7.31
N LEU A 49 -23.74 3.81 7.20
CA LEU A 49 -22.85 4.83 7.77
C LEU A 49 -22.71 4.69 9.29
N VAL A 50 -23.79 4.36 10.00
CA VAL A 50 -23.74 4.08 11.43
C VAL A 50 -22.83 2.88 11.72
N GLY A 51 -23.00 1.78 10.99
CA GLY A 51 -22.15 0.60 11.14
C GLY A 51 -20.68 0.90 10.83
N GLU A 52 -20.41 1.70 9.80
CA GLU A 52 -19.04 2.04 9.38
C GLU A 52 -18.34 3.01 10.36
N VAL A 53 -19.07 3.98 10.92
CA VAL A 53 -18.49 5.03 11.80
C VAL A 53 -18.35 4.55 13.25
N TRP A 54 -19.28 3.72 13.74
CA TRP A 54 -19.29 3.26 15.14
C TRP A 54 -18.88 1.80 15.33
N HIS A 55 -18.66 1.04 14.25
CA HIS A 55 -18.18 -0.34 14.31
C HIS A 55 -19.01 -1.23 15.25
N GLY A 56 -20.34 -1.17 15.13
CA GLY A 56 -21.25 -2.00 15.93
C GLY A 56 -21.50 -1.54 17.37
N ASP A 57 -20.88 -0.43 17.83
CA ASP A 57 -21.20 0.23 19.10
C ASP A 57 -21.83 1.63 18.89
N PRO A 58 -23.02 1.71 18.27
CA PRO A 58 -23.68 2.98 18.03
C PRO A 58 -24.29 3.54 19.33
N PRO A 59 -24.41 4.88 19.44
CA PRO A 59 -25.14 5.49 20.55
C PRO A 59 -26.63 5.13 20.47
N ALA A 60 -27.34 5.26 21.59
CA ALA A 60 -28.77 4.97 21.69
C ALA A 60 -29.60 5.70 20.62
N ASP A 61 -29.24 6.95 20.30
CA ASP A 61 -29.76 7.70 19.15
C ASP A 61 -28.72 7.79 18.03
N ALA A 62 -28.53 6.68 17.32
CA ALA A 62 -27.59 6.58 16.20
C ALA A 62 -27.94 7.53 15.04
N THR A 63 -29.24 7.69 14.76
CA THR A 63 -29.73 8.54 13.66
C THR A 63 -29.45 10.01 13.95
N GLY A 64 -29.81 10.50 15.15
CA GLY A 64 -29.52 11.88 15.55
C GLY A 64 -28.03 12.16 15.64
N ALA A 65 -27.23 11.20 16.13
CA ALA A 65 -25.78 11.32 16.15
C ALA A 65 -25.17 11.43 14.74
N LEU A 66 -25.64 10.63 13.78
CA LEU A 66 -25.22 10.71 12.37
C LEU A 66 -25.62 12.05 11.75
N GLN A 67 -26.86 12.50 11.93
CA GLN A 67 -27.33 13.80 11.46
C GLN A 67 -26.48 14.96 12.02
N ALA A 68 -26.09 14.88 13.29
CA ALA A 68 -25.20 15.86 13.92
C ALA A 68 -23.77 15.83 13.36
N LEU A 69 -23.24 14.67 12.96
CA LEU A 69 -21.96 14.57 12.25
C LEU A 69 -22.07 15.17 10.84
N VAL A 70 -23.13 14.86 10.09
CA VAL A 70 -23.37 15.42 8.75
C VAL A 70 -23.51 16.94 8.81
N GLY A 71 -24.28 17.46 9.77
CA GLY A 71 -24.42 18.90 9.97
C GLY A 71 -23.09 19.59 10.32
N ARG A 72 -22.19 18.92 11.03
CA ARG A 72 -20.82 19.40 11.28
C ARG A 72 -19.96 19.38 10.03
N LEU A 73 -20.02 18.32 9.22
CA LEU A 73 -19.31 18.26 7.94
C LEU A 73 -19.76 19.38 7.00
N ARG A 74 -21.08 19.61 6.86
CA ARG A 74 -21.63 20.70 6.05
C ARG A 74 -21.15 22.08 6.51
N ARG A 75 -21.08 22.31 7.81
CA ARG A 75 -20.54 23.57 8.36
C ARG A 75 -19.05 23.76 8.06
N ALA A 76 -18.28 22.68 8.03
CA ALA A 76 -16.85 22.75 7.77
C ALA A 76 -16.53 22.87 6.27
N LEU A 77 -17.20 22.07 5.44
CA LEU A 77 -16.87 21.87 4.01
C LEU A 77 -17.73 22.67 3.04
N GLY A 78 -18.85 23.22 3.51
CA GLY A 78 -19.91 23.83 2.69
C GLY A 78 -21.19 22.99 2.72
N ALA A 79 -22.35 23.66 2.62
CA ALA A 79 -23.66 23.02 2.72
C ALA A 79 -23.86 21.90 1.69
N ASP A 80 -23.32 22.09 0.48
CA ASP A 80 -23.46 21.17 -0.65
C ASP A 80 -22.40 20.06 -0.67
N ALA A 81 -21.44 20.05 0.26
CA ALA A 81 -20.39 19.04 0.27
C ALA A 81 -20.90 17.63 0.57
N VAL A 82 -21.97 17.52 1.36
CA VAL A 82 -22.64 16.25 1.68
C VAL A 82 -24.10 16.37 1.34
N GLU A 83 -24.57 15.57 0.41
CA GLU A 83 -25.95 15.58 -0.06
C GLU A 83 -26.76 14.52 0.68
N SER A 84 -28.02 14.85 1.02
CA SER A 84 -28.99 13.90 1.57
C SER A 84 -29.85 13.39 0.42
N VAL A 85 -29.83 12.08 0.18
CA VAL A 85 -30.51 11.44 -0.95
C VAL A 85 -31.23 10.20 -0.43
N ASP A 86 -32.55 10.10 -0.66
CA ASP A 86 -33.43 8.96 -0.39
C ASP A 86 -32.90 7.94 0.65
N GLY A 87 -32.87 8.34 1.93
CA GLY A 87 -32.50 7.46 3.06
C GLY A 87 -30.99 7.36 3.36
N GLY A 88 -30.16 8.14 2.69
CA GLY A 88 -28.71 8.10 2.84
C GLY A 88 -28.02 9.43 2.59
N TYR A 89 -26.68 9.36 2.55
CA TYR A 89 -25.81 10.49 2.31
C TYR A 89 -24.76 10.14 1.25
N ARG A 90 -24.38 11.12 0.44
CA ARG A 90 -23.26 11.02 -0.51
C ARG A 90 -22.35 12.24 -0.39
N LEU A 91 -21.06 12.05 -0.67
CA LEU A 91 -20.13 13.16 -0.83
C LEU A 91 -20.24 13.73 -2.24
N ALA A 92 -20.39 15.06 -2.35
CA ALA A 92 -20.36 15.78 -3.61
C ALA A 92 -18.91 15.96 -4.07
N ALA A 93 -18.33 14.87 -4.58
CA ALA A 93 -16.95 14.77 -5.03
C ALA A 93 -16.83 13.83 -6.23
N VAL A 94 -15.91 14.13 -7.14
CA VAL A 94 -15.50 13.19 -8.20
C VAL A 94 -14.37 12.29 -7.70
N ALA A 95 -14.09 11.20 -8.41
CA ALA A 95 -13.04 10.26 -8.01
C ALA A 95 -11.66 10.95 -7.88
N ASP A 96 -11.28 11.84 -8.80
CA ASP A 96 -9.99 12.53 -8.75
C ASP A 96 -9.88 13.58 -7.61
N ASP A 97 -10.97 13.92 -6.92
CA ASP A 97 -10.95 14.76 -5.72
C ASP A 97 -10.44 14.01 -4.48
N VAL A 98 -10.33 12.68 -4.56
CA VAL A 98 -9.96 11.80 -3.45
C VAL A 98 -8.62 11.13 -3.74
N ASP A 99 -7.67 11.25 -2.81
CA ASP A 99 -6.31 10.70 -2.98
C ASP A 99 -6.30 9.20 -3.23
N ALA A 100 -7.14 8.42 -2.54
CA ALA A 100 -7.23 6.97 -2.70
C ALA A 100 -7.57 6.56 -4.15
N HIS A 101 -8.51 7.26 -4.78
CA HIS A 101 -8.91 6.99 -6.15
C HIS A 101 -7.88 7.50 -7.16
N ARG A 102 -7.30 8.67 -6.91
CA ARG A 102 -6.20 9.19 -7.73
C ARG A 102 -4.98 8.27 -7.66
N PHE A 103 -4.66 7.76 -6.48
CA PHE A 103 -3.60 6.78 -6.26
C PHE A 103 -3.85 5.50 -7.07
N GLU A 104 -5.03 4.91 -7.02
CA GLU A 104 -5.31 3.70 -7.83
C GLU A 104 -5.19 3.96 -9.33
N ARG A 105 -5.66 5.11 -9.80
CA ARG A 105 -5.52 5.50 -11.21
C ARG A 105 -4.05 5.63 -11.62
N LEU A 106 -3.25 6.38 -10.85
CA LEU A 106 -1.83 6.57 -11.12
C LEU A 106 -1.05 5.26 -10.98
N ALA A 107 -1.34 4.45 -9.95
CA ALA A 107 -0.75 3.13 -9.77
C ALA A 107 -1.03 2.23 -10.98
N GLY A 108 -2.28 2.21 -11.47
CA GLY A 108 -2.64 1.47 -12.67
C GLY A 108 -1.98 2.00 -13.94
N GLU A 109 -1.76 3.32 -14.04
CA GLU A 109 -1.04 3.93 -15.17
C GLU A 109 0.46 3.61 -15.15
N GLY A 110 1.11 3.76 -14.00
CA GLY A 110 2.53 3.47 -13.85
C GLY A 110 2.84 1.98 -14.09
N LEU A 111 1.99 1.07 -13.60
CA LEU A 111 2.13 -0.37 -13.87
C LEU A 111 1.98 -0.71 -15.36
N ARG A 112 1.04 -0.05 -16.05
CA ARG A 112 0.89 -0.22 -17.51
C ARG A 112 2.10 0.31 -18.26
N ALA A 113 2.58 1.51 -17.92
CA ALA A 113 3.79 2.07 -18.52
C ALA A 113 5.00 1.13 -18.36
N LEU A 114 5.12 0.49 -17.19
CA LEU A 114 6.18 -0.49 -16.94
C LEU A 114 6.03 -1.75 -17.82
N ALA A 115 4.81 -2.26 -17.97
CA ALA A 115 4.50 -3.41 -18.82
C ALA A 115 4.73 -3.10 -20.31
N ASP A 116 4.48 -1.85 -20.72
CA ASP A 116 4.65 -1.36 -22.09
C ASP A 116 6.13 -1.00 -22.41
N GLY A 117 7.05 -1.18 -21.46
CA GLY A 117 8.49 -0.94 -21.65
C GLY A 117 8.92 0.52 -21.52
N ASP A 118 8.12 1.36 -20.86
CA ASP A 118 8.44 2.76 -20.56
C ASP A 118 8.71 2.96 -19.05
N PRO A 119 9.91 2.58 -18.57
CA PRO A 119 10.27 2.73 -17.16
C PRO A 119 10.41 4.19 -16.74
N ALA A 120 10.72 5.11 -17.68
CA ALA A 120 10.82 6.53 -17.37
C ALA A 120 9.47 7.12 -17.00
N LYS A 121 8.43 6.85 -17.81
CA LYS A 121 7.06 7.25 -17.48
C LYS A 121 6.56 6.57 -16.21
N ALA A 122 6.83 5.27 -16.07
CA ALA A 122 6.41 4.54 -14.88
C ALA A 122 7.00 5.15 -13.60
N ALA A 123 8.29 5.49 -13.59
CA ALA A 123 8.93 6.11 -12.43
C ALA A 123 8.22 7.41 -12.00
N VAL A 124 7.98 8.32 -12.96
CA VAL A 124 7.31 9.61 -12.68
C VAL A 124 5.91 9.39 -12.13
N VAL A 125 5.10 8.56 -12.79
CA VAL A 125 3.70 8.34 -12.41
C VAL A 125 3.57 7.62 -11.07
N LEU A 126 4.46 6.67 -10.78
CA LEU A 126 4.46 5.94 -9.51
C LEU A 126 4.97 6.82 -8.36
N ASP A 127 5.94 7.71 -8.60
CA ASP A 127 6.38 8.70 -7.61
C ASP A 127 5.22 9.66 -7.27
N ASP A 128 4.48 10.15 -8.28
CA ASP A 128 3.26 10.95 -8.08
C ASP A 128 2.19 10.20 -7.28
N ALA A 129 2.01 8.90 -7.54
CA ALA A 129 1.09 8.06 -6.78
C ALA A 129 1.50 7.95 -5.30
N LEU A 130 2.79 7.69 -5.05
CA LEU A 130 3.33 7.52 -3.69
C LEU A 130 3.31 8.83 -2.89
N ALA A 131 3.47 9.98 -3.55
CA ALA A 131 3.41 11.30 -2.93
C ALA A 131 2.02 11.65 -2.35
N LEU A 132 0.96 10.93 -2.75
CA LEU A 132 -0.38 11.09 -2.18
C LEU A 132 -0.49 10.55 -0.76
N TRP A 133 0.42 9.66 -0.34
CA TRP A 133 0.42 9.06 0.98
C TRP A 133 1.09 9.95 2.01
N HIS A 134 0.39 10.22 3.11
CA HIS A 134 0.89 11.07 4.21
C HIS A 134 0.73 10.40 5.59
N GLY A 135 0.45 9.10 5.63
CA GLY A 135 0.38 8.32 6.85
C GLY A 135 -0.04 6.86 6.59
N PRO A 136 -0.42 6.12 7.63
CA PRO A 136 -1.06 4.82 7.52
C PRO A 136 -2.42 4.94 6.81
N ALA A 137 -2.75 3.97 5.95
CA ALA A 137 -4.04 3.93 5.28
C ALA A 137 -5.22 4.00 6.28
N LEU A 138 -6.19 4.86 5.99
CA LEU A 138 -7.47 4.93 6.71
C LEU A 138 -7.32 5.10 8.23
N ALA A 139 -6.33 5.88 8.67
CA ALA A 139 -5.94 6.01 10.09
C ALA A 139 -7.06 6.42 11.05
N ASP A 140 -8.16 6.99 10.54
CA ASP A 140 -9.31 7.42 11.34
C ASP A 140 -10.47 6.43 11.39
N LEU A 141 -10.40 5.31 10.65
CA LEU A 141 -11.45 4.30 10.69
C LEU A 141 -11.21 3.30 11.82
N PRO A 142 -12.18 3.14 12.74
CA PRO A 142 -12.09 2.11 13.78
C PRO A 142 -12.16 0.72 13.14
N ASP A 143 -11.18 -0.12 13.50
CA ASP A 143 -11.12 -1.56 13.20
C ASP A 143 -11.31 -1.94 11.71
N ARG A 144 -10.84 -1.08 10.79
CA ARG A 144 -10.74 -1.39 9.35
C ARG A 144 -9.40 -1.99 8.99
N THR A 145 -8.88 -2.87 9.84
CA THR A 145 -7.56 -3.49 9.70
C THR A 145 -7.40 -4.21 8.37
N ALA A 146 -8.42 -4.94 7.92
CA ALA A 146 -8.37 -5.65 6.63
C ALA A 146 -8.38 -4.71 5.42
N GLU A 147 -9.16 -3.63 5.44
CA GLU A 147 -9.22 -2.68 4.32
C GLU A 147 -7.96 -1.81 4.28
N ALA A 148 -7.51 -1.31 5.44
CA ALA A 148 -6.24 -0.63 5.58
C ALA A 148 -5.06 -1.52 5.13
N ALA A 149 -5.07 -2.81 5.49
CA ALA A 149 -4.05 -3.76 5.04
C ALA A 149 -4.05 -3.97 3.52
N ARG A 150 -5.22 -3.95 2.85
CA ARG A 150 -5.29 -4.00 1.38
C ARG A 150 -4.65 -2.75 0.76
N TRP A 151 -4.95 -1.58 1.30
CA TRP A 151 -4.34 -0.32 0.87
C TRP A 151 -2.82 -0.31 1.08
N GLU A 152 -2.32 -0.75 2.23
CA GLU A 152 -0.88 -0.83 2.49
C GLU A 152 -0.20 -1.89 1.60
N THR A 153 -0.86 -3.02 1.33
CA THR A 153 -0.37 -4.01 0.35
C THR A 153 -0.25 -3.38 -1.02
N ARG A 154 -1.27 -2.64 -1.44
CA ARG A 154 -1.26 -1.92 -2.73
C ARG A 154 -0.15 -0.88 -2.80
N ARG A 155 0.09 -0.13 -1.73
CA ARG A 155 1.21 0.81 -1.60
C ARG A 155 2.56 0.11 -1.77
N LEU A 156 2.71 -1.05 -1.15
CA LEU A 156 3.94 -1.85 -1.26
C LEU A 156 4.18 -2.33 -2.69
N ASP A 157 3.13 -2.73 -3.40
CA ASP A 157 3.24 -3.14 -4.81
C ASP A 157 3.66 -1.98 -5.72
N VAL A 158 3.10 -0.77 -5.48
CA VAL A 158 3.51 0.46 -6.20
C VAL A 158 4.98 0.80 -5.92
N ARG A 159 5.44 0.71 -4.66
CA ARG A 159 6.85 0.91 -4.31
C ARG A 159 7.77 -0.08 -5.03
N ARG A 160 7.39 -1.37 -5.05
CA ARG A 160 8.15 -2.40 -5.78
C ARG A 160 8.23 -2.09 -7.27
N ALA A 161 7.12 -1.72 -7.89
CA ALA A 161 7.09 -1.36 -9.31
C ALA A 161 7.97 -0.13 -9.61
N ARG A 162 7.98 0.86 -8.71
CA ARG A 162 8.87 2.02 -8.82
C ARG A 162 10.33 1.57 -8.79
N LEU A 163 10.71 0.71 -7.84
CA LEU A 163 12.07 0.19 -7.75
C LEU A 163 12.46 -0.61 -9.00
N THR A 164 11.54 -1.39 -9.56
CA THR A 164 11.74 -2.05 -10.87
C THR A 164 12.01 -1.03 -11.97
N ALA A 165 11.23 0.06 -12.05
CA ALA A 165 11.43 1.13 -13.03
C ALA A 165 12.83 1.76 -12.91
N ALA A 166 13.24 2.10 -11.70
CA ALA A 166 14.55 2.70 -11.43
C ALA A 166 15.71 1.75 -11.77
N LEU A 167 15.58 0.44 -11.50
CA LEU A 167 16.56 -0.56 -11.93
C LEU A 167 16.66 -0.64 -13.46
N SER A 168 15.54 -0.61 -14.19
CA SER A 168 15.54 -0.58 -15.65
C SER A 168 16.17 0.69 -16.23
N LEU A 169 16.18 1.79 -15.48
CA LEU A 169 16.85 3.06 -15.84
C LEU A 169 18.33 3.09 -15.43
N GLY A 170 18.88 2.02 -14.85
CA GLY A 170 20.27 1.97 -14.39
C GLY A 170 20.52 2.74 -13.09
N GLN A 171 19.49 3.06 -12.32
CA GLN A 171 19.58 3.86 -11.09
C GLN A 171 19.72 2.99 -9.83
N ALA A 172 20.41 1.85 -9.93
CA ALA A 172 20.48 0.83 -8.88
C ALA A 172 21.01 1.37 -7.54
N ASP A 173 22.04 2.22 -7.57
CA ASP A 173 22.66 2.79 -6.37
C ASP A 173 21.68 3.63 -5.53
N GLN A 174 20.69 4.25 -6.18
CA GLN A 174 19.67 5.06 -5.50
C GLN A 174 18.58 4.20 -4.85
N CYS A 175 18.40 2.95 -5.31
CA CYS A 175 17.37 2.03 -4.85
C CYS A 175 17.81 1.15 -3.68
N LEU A 176 19.12 0.92 -3.52
CA LEU A 176 19.65 -0.02 -2.53
C LEU A 176 19.19 0.28 -1.09
N PRO A 177 19.23 1.52 -0.58
CA PRO A 177 18.81 1.80 0.80
C PRO A 177 17.32 1.51 1.04
N GLU A 178 16.45 1.87 0.09
CA GLU A 178 15.01 1.61 0.19
C GLU A 178 14.70 0.12 0.07
N LEU A 179 15.37 -0.60 -0.83
CA LEU A 179 15.23 -2.06 -0.95
C LEU A 179 15.64 -2.78 0.33
N THR A 180 16.75 -2.37 0.97
CA THR A 180 17.19 -2.95 2.25
C THR A 180 16.14 -2.72 3.33
N ALA A 181 15.65 -1.49 3.49
CA ALA A 181 14.64 -1.17 4.48
C ALA A 181 13.32 -1.95 4.25
N LEU A 182 12.90 -2.11 3.00
CA LEU A 182 11.70 -2.90 2.68
C LEU A 182 11.89 -4.39 3.00
N CYS A 183 13.07 -4.95 2.77
CA CYS A 183 13.37 -6.35 3.12
C CYS A 183 13.38 -6.60 4.64
N ASP A 184 13.82 -5.61 5.43
CA ASP A 184 13.84 -5.71 6.89
C ASP A 184 12.43 -5.67 7.50
N VAL A 185 11.54 -4.84 6.93
CA VAL A 185 10.16 -4.67 7.42
C VAL A 185 9.21 -5.73 6.85
N HIS A 186 9.45 -6.18 5.63
CA HIS A 186 8.66 -7.18 4.94
C HIS A 186 9.57 -8.28 4.40
N PRO A 187 10.04 -9.20 5.27
CA PRO A 187 10.84 -10.34 4.82
C PRO A 187 10.03 -11.09 3.77
N TRP A 188 10.53 -11.06 2.53
CA TRP A 188 9.80 -11.51 1.36
C TRP A 188 9.32 -12.95 1.52
N THR A 189 8.01 -13.16 1.46
CA THR A 189 7.45 -14.46 1.10
C THR A 189 7.50 -14.55 -0.42
N SER A 190 8.62 -15.04 -0.96
CA SER A 190 8.61 -15.53 -2.35
C SER A 190 7.48 -16.56 -2.48
N PRO A 191 6.65 -16.56 -3.55
CA PRO A 191 5.85 -17.73 -3.87
C PRO A 191 6.86 -18.85 -4.14
N SER A 192 7.08 -19.65 -3.11
CA SER A 192 7.97 -20.80 -3.17
C SER A 192 7.40 -21.76 -4.20
N ARG A 193 7.86 -21.65 -5.44
CA ARG A 193 8.18 -22.85 -6.20
C ARG A 193 9.16 -23.60 -5.32
N HIS A 194 8.61 -24.50 -4.52
CA HIS A 194 9.37 -25.50 -3.81
C HIS A 194 10.10 -26.31 -4.88
N CYS A 195 11.29 -25.87 -5.29
CA CYS A 195 12.32 -26.82 -5.68
C CYS A 195 12.67 -27.53 -4.38
N GLY A 196 11.97 -28.63 -4.11
CA GLY A 196 12.29 -29.54 -3.03
C GLY A 196 13.66 -30.14 -3.28
N CYS A 197 14.72 -29.43 -2.91
CA CYS A 197 15.96 -30.08 -2.53
C CYS A 197 15.66 -30.79 -1.22
N ALA A 198 15.25 -32.05 -1.33
CA ALA A 198 15.16 -32.95 -0.19
C ALA A 198 16.51 -32.91 0.55
N PRO A 199 16.52 -32.79 1.89
CA PRO A 199 17.75 -32.93 2.64
C PRO A 199 18.26 -34.36 2.43
N CYS A 200 19.46 -34.50 1.86
CA CYS A 200 20.20 -35.75 1.88
C CYS A 200 20.57 -36.06 3.35
N ALA A 201 19.64 -36.69 4.07
CA ALA A 201 19.90 -37.26 5.38
C ALA A 201 20.67 -38.57 5.17
N THR A 202 21.99 -38.51 5.05
CA THR A 202 22.85 -39.68 5.25
C THR A 202 23.22 -39.75 6.73
N PRO A 203 22.86 -40.83 7.46
CA PRO A 203 23.19 -40.96 8.86
C PRO A 203 24.56 -41.62 9.01
N ALA A 204 25.64 -40.83 9.02
CA ALA A 204 26.92 -41.20 9.64
C ALA A 204 28.00 -40.15 9.37
N ALA A 205 28.28 -39.27 10.34
CA ALA A 205 29.65 -38.88 10.73
C ALA A 205 29.60 -37.77 11.79
N ARG A 206 29.77 -38.22 13.04
CA ARG A 206 30.38 -37.55 14.20
C ARG A 206 30.80 -36.08 14.03
N HIS A 207 30.20 -35.24 14.89
CA HIS A 207 30.70 -33.98 15.45
C HIS A 207 32.01 -33.41 14.87
N ARG A 208 31.89 -32.30 14.13
CA ARG A 208 32.84 -31.17 14.24
C ARG A 208 32.05 -29.87 14.26
N PRO A 209 32.31 -28.95 15.21
CA PRO A 209 31.65 -27.65 15.24
C PRO A 209 32.12 -26.79 14.06
N TRP A 210 31.18 -26.08 13.47
CA TRP A 210 31.38 -25.14 12.38
C TRP A 210 32.21 -23.95 12.87
N PRO A 211 33.36 -23.60 12.25
CA PRO A 211 34.11 -22.43 12.67
C PRO A 211 33.38 -21.16 12.21
N ARG A 212 32.84 -20.42 13.18
CA ARG A 212 32.41 -19.02 13.03
C ARG A 212 33.63 -18.18 12.71
N THR A 213 33.86 -17.88 11.43
CA THR A 213 34.51 -16.68 10.87
C THR A 213 35.06 -16.99 9.48
N ARG A 214 34.24 -16.84 8.43
CA ARG A 214 34.72 -16.41 7.11
C ARG A 214 33.66 -15.54 6.47
N THR A 215 34.04 -14.28 6.26
CA THR A 215 33.34 -13.31 5.43
C THR A 215 33.37 -13.76 3.97
N TYR A 216 32.34 -13.35 3.22
CA TYR A 216 31.97 -13.76 1.86
C TYR A 216 33.03 -13.43 0.78
N ASP A 217 34.16 -12.81 1.15
CA ASP A 217 35.07 -12.12 0.23
C ASP A 217 36.36 -12.91 -0.13
N SER A 218 36.36 -14.24 0.04
CA SER A 218 37.57 -15.06 -0.20
C SER A 218 37.42 -16.18 -1.24
N CYS A 219 36.24 -16.40 -1.83
CA CYS A 219 36.05 -17.47 -2.82
C CYS A 219 36.47 -17.12 -4.26
N TRP A 220 36.70 -15.84 -4.59
CA TRP A 220 37.00 -15.43 -5.97
C TRP A 220 38.49 -15.26 -6.30
N ARG A 221 39.41 -15.43 -5.34
CA ARG A 221 40.83 -15.08 -5.52
C ARG A 221 41.82 -16.25 -5.43
N THR A 222 41.36 -17.48 -5.26
CA THR A 222 42.20 -18.68 -5.38
C THR A 222 41.57 -19.61 -6.40
N GLY A 223 42.15 -19.64 -7.61
CA GLY A 223 41.71 -20.46 -8.74
C GLY A 223 41.61 -21.93 -8.37
N TRP A 224 40.43 -22.33 -7.91
CA TRP A 224 40.07 -23.72 -7.66
C TRP A 224 39.25 -24.20 -8.85
N ALA A 225 39.96 -24.79 -9.81
CA ALA A 225 39.33 -25.61 -10.83
C ALA A 225 38.78 -26.88 -10.15
N PRO A 226 37.51 -27.28 -10.36
CA PRO A 226 37.03 -28.52 -9.80
C PRO A 226 37.67 -29.68 -10.55
N THR A 227 38.62 -30.36 -9.89
CA THR A 227 39.01 -31.71 -10.26
C THR A 227 37.79 -32.62 -10.14
N ARG A 228 37.44 -33.27 -11.25
CA ARG A 228 36.40 -34.29 -11.35
C ARG A 228 36.56 -35.33 -10.23
N ALA A 229 35.57 -35.43 -9.34
CA ALA A 229 35.40 -36.61 -8.51
C ALA A 229 34.75 -37.74 -9.36
N PRO A 230 35.18 -39.01 -9.27
CA PRO A 230 34.81 -40.05 -10.23
C PRO A 230 33.38 -40.61 -10.14
N ASN A 231 32.49 -40.05 -9.32
CA ASN A 231 31.19 -40.66 -9.01
C ASN A 231 30.03 -39.65 -8.92
N CYS A 232 29.99 -38.65 -9.80
CA CYS A 232 28.78 -37.86 -10.02
C CYS A 232 28.25 -38.14 -11.43
N ALA A 233 27.06 -38.74 -11.52
CA ALA A 233 26.33 -38.84 -12.77
C ALA A 233 26.01 -37.42 -13.30
N PRO A 234 26.13 -37.16 -14.62
CA PRO A 234 25.78 -35.87 -15.18
C PRO A 234 24.28 -35.62 -15.02
N CYS A 235 23.94 -34.55 -14.30
CA CYS A 235 22.58 -34.04 -14.23
C CYS A 235 22.28 -33.35 -15.58
N THR A 236 21.75 -34.08 -16.55
CA THR A 236 21.08 -33.49 -17.71
C THR A 236 19.68 -33.08 -17.29
N ALA A 237 19.44 -31.78 -17.12
CA ALA A 237 18.10 -31.23 -17.00
C ALA A 237 17.87 -30.25 -18.15
N SER A 238 17.22 -30.75 -19.19
CA SER A 238 16.32 -29.93 -20.02
C SER A 238 15.03 -29.71 -19.24
N CYS A 239 14.55 -28.46 -19.27
CA CYS A 239 13.25 -27.94 -18.83
C CYS A 239 12.97 -27.91 -17.32
#